data_AF-A0A524IPX7-F1
#
_entry.id   AF-A0A524IPX7-F1
#
_cell.length_a   1.000
_cell.length_b   1.000
_cell.length_c   1.000
_cell.angle_alpha   90.00
_cell.angle_beta   90.00
_cell.angle_gamma   90.00
#
_symmetry.space_group_name_H-M   'P 1'
#
loop_
_entity.id
_entity.type
_entity.pdbx_description
1 polymer ?
#
loop_
_entity_poly.entity_id
_entity_poly.type
_entity_poly.pdbx_seq_one_letter_code
_entity_poly.pdbx_strand_id
1 'polypeptide(L)'
;MKVSGFSFCRNAVRLYYPIAESIRSALPLVDEFVIAVGKSDDGTREAIEAIDDPKIRVIDTLWDETQFVRGVINSVQTNIALDGCTGDWCVYLQADEVLHEQDLPRIREAMQDALDRPVVEGWLFDYLHF
;
A
#
# COMPACT_ATOMS: atom_id res chain seq x y z
N MET A 1 8.27 11.10 13.80
CA MET A 1 7.39 10.86 12.64
C MET A 1 7.16 9.38 12.53
N LYS A 2 5.89 8.96 12.44
CA LYS A 2 5.48 7.60 12.10
C LYS A 2 4.98 7.59 10.65
N VAL A 3 5.35 6.58 9.88
CA VAL A 3 4.92 6.42 8.48
C VAL A 3 4.15 5.11 8.32
N SER A 4 2.93 5.18 7.81
CA SER A 4 2.14 4.00 7.44
C SER A 4 2.25 3.75 5.94
N GLY A 5 2.59 2.54 5.52
CA GLY A 5 2.36 2.08 4.16
C GLY A 5 0.97 1.47 4.05
N PHE A 6 0.32 1.59 2.90
CA PHE A 6 -0.94 0.90 2.70
C PHE A 6 -1.23 0.56 1.24
N SER A 7 -2.03 -0.48 1.06
CA SER A 7 -2.43 -0.97 -0.25
C SER A 7 -3.73 -1.79 -0.16
N PHE A 8 -4.20 -2.26 -1.31
CA PHE A 8 -5.21 -3.30 -1.40
C PHE A 8 -4.87 -4.26 -2.53
N CYS A 9 -5.38 -5.48 -2.45
CA CYS A 9 -5.30 -6.41 -3.59
C CYS A 9 -6.44 -7.44 -3.56
N ARG A 10 -6.73 -8.01 -4.72
CA ARG A 10 -7.56 -9.21 -4.87
C ARG A 10 -7.02 -10.00 -6.06
N ASN A 11 -6.87 -11.30 -5.91
CA ASN A 11 -6.37 -12.21 -6.93
C ASN A 11 -5.03 -11.78 -7.56
N ALA A 12 -4.10 -11.27 -6.75
CA ALA A 12 -2.83 -10.74 -7.21
C ALA A 12 -2.00 -11.82 -7.94
N VAL A 13 -2.02 -13.06 -7.46
CA VAL A 13 -1.26 -14.16 -8.08
C VAL A 13 -1.78 -14.47 -9.47
N ARG A 14 -3.10 -14.64 -9.62
CA ARG A 14 -3.74 -14.93 -10.90
C ARG A 14 -3.63 -13.77 -11.88
N LEU A 15 -3.64 -12.53 -11.38
CA LEU A 15 -3.48 -11.32 -12.19
C LEU A 15 -2.01 -10.96 -12.44
N TYR A 16 -1.07 -11.75 -11.92
CA TYR A 16 0.37 -11.53 -12.04
C TYR A 16 0.83 -10.16 -11.48
N TYR A 17 0.11 -9.65 -10.47
CA TYR A 17 0.57 -8.48 -9.73
C TYR A 17 1.71 -8.87 -8.79
N PRO A 18 2.86 -8.18 -8.83
CA PRO A 18 4.01 -8.41 -7.96
C PRO A 18 3.75 -7.91 -6.52
N ILE A 19 2.67 -8.37 -5.89
CA ILE A 19 2.20 -7.82 -4.61
C ILE A 19 3.23 -7.99 -3.49
N ALA A 20 3.98 -9.10 -3.50
CA ALA A 20 4.97 -9.35 -2.47
C ALA A 20 6.17 -8.41 -2.62
N GLU A 21 6.61 -8.17 -3.85
CA GLU A 21 7.66 -7.20 -4.19
C GLU A 21 7.23 -5.76 -3.92
N SER A 22 5.98 -5.43 -4.25
CA SER A 22 5.35 -4.13 -3.95
C SER A 22 5.44 -3.82 -2.46
N ILE A 23 4.92 -4.72 -1.60
CA ILE A 23 4.99 -4.55 -0.14
C ILE A 23 6.44 -4.47 0.33
N ARG A 24 7.32 -5.40 -0.09
CA ARG A 24 8.73 -5.42 0.32
C ARG A 24 9.47 -4.13 -0.02
N SER A 25 9.15 -3.49 -1.15
CA SER A 25 9.77 -2.23 -1.54
C SER A 25 9.44 -1.07 -0.57
N ALA A 26 8.28 -1.12 0.08
CA ALA A 26 7.84 -0.10 1.03
C ALA A 26 8.30 -0.36 2.48
N LEU A 27 8.52 -1.63 2.86
CA LEU A 27 8.87 -2.01 4.25
C LEU A 27 10.08 -1.27 4.86
N PRO A 28 11.15 -0.92 4.11
CA PRO A 28 12.26 -0.16 4.68
C PRO A 28 11.91 1.31 4.99
N LEU A 29 10.87 1.86 4.34
CA LEU A 29 10.45 3.24 4.51
C LEU A 29 9.47 3.42 5.68
N VAL A 30 8.60 2.44 5.90
CA VAL A 30 7.42 2.54 6.78
C VAL A 30 7.62 1.87 8.15
N ASP A 31 6.83 2.29 9.13
CA ASP A 31 6.79 1.71 10.48
C ASP A 31 5.69 0.64 10.61
N GLU A 32 4.65 0.71 9.76
CA GLU A 32 3.60 -0.30 9.62
C GLU A 32 3.15 -0.36 8.16
N PHE A 33 2.60 -1.49 7.71
CA PHE A 33 2.03 -1.65 6.38
C PHE A 33 0.64 -2.29 6.48
N VAL A 34 -0.41 -1.53 6.16
CA VAL A 34 -1.80 -1.99 6.24
C VAL A 34 -2.30 -2.39 4.85
N ILE A 35 -2.75 -3.63 4.68
CA ILE A 35 -3.24 -4.11 3.38
C ILE A 35 -4.64 -4.70 3.47
N ALA A 36 -5.56 -4.17 2.67
CA ALA A 36 -6.90 -4.74 2.48
C ALA A 36 -6.84 -5.87 1.43
N VAL A 37 -7.06 -7.12 1.86
CA VAL A 37 -6.99 -8.30 0.99
C VAL A 37 -8.40 -8.79 0.72
N GLY A 38 -8.87 -8.56 -0.50
CA GLY A 38 -10.12 -9.10 -0.97
C GLY A 38 -10.07 -10.62 -1.04
N LYS A 39 -11.18 -11.29 -0.67
CA LYS A 39 -11.30 -12.74 -0.79
C LYS A 39 -10.86 -13.22 -2.18
N SER A 40 -9.82 -14.05 -2.15
CA SER A 40 -9.11 -14.60 -3.31
C SER A 40 -8.99 -16.11 -3.15
N ASP A 41 -8.87 -16.83 -4.27
CA ASP A 41 -8.78 -18.30 -4.35
C ASP A 41 -7.49 -18.76 -5.04
N ASP A 42 -6.48 -17.88 -5.12
CA ASP A 42 -5.28 -18.05 -5.94
C ASP A 42 -3.97 -18.02 -5.16
N GLY A 43 -4.01 -18.03 -3.83
CA GLY A 43 -2.82 -17.96 -2.98
C GLY A 43 -2.36 -16.54 -2.63
N THR A 44 -3.12 -15.50 -2.99
CA THR A 44 -2.74 -14.09 -2.72
C THR A 44 -2.50 -13.82 -1.23
N ARG A 45 -3.39 -14.32 -0.35
CA ARG A 45 -3.28 -14.08 1.09
C ARG A 45 -2.03 -14.76 1.66
N GLU A 46 -1.80 -16.00 1.26
CA GLU A 46 -0.66 -16.82 1.65
C GLU A 46 0.66 -16.20 1.17
N ALA A 47 0.68 -15.63 -0.03
CA ALA A 47 1.85 -14.94 -0.57
C ALA A 47 2.24 -13.69 0.25
N ILE A 48 1.26 -12.95 0.75
CA ILE A 48 1.47 -11.79 1.64
C ILE A 48 1.96 -12.26 3.01
N GLU A 49 1.33 -13.28 3.58
CA GLU A 49 1.75 -13.85 4.88
C GLU A 49 3.17 -14.41 4.83
N ALA A 50 3.57 -15.01 3.70
CA ALA A 50 4.91 -15.54 3.48
C ALA A 50 6.01 -14.46 3.43
N ILE A 51 5.67 -13.16 3.41
CA ILE A 51 6.66 -12.09 3.60
C ILE A 51 7.22 -12.14 5.04
N ASP A 52 6.41 -12.58 6.02
CA ASP A 52 6.80 -12.77 7.42
C ASP A 52 7.46 -11.53 8.06
N ASP A 53 6.90 -10.34 7.77
CA ASP A 53 7.35 -9.08 8.38
C ASP A 53 6.30 -8.59 9.42
N PRO A 54 6.70 -8.32 10.67
CA PRO A 54 5.77 -7.92 11.73
C PRO A 54 5.11 -6.56 11.51
N LYS A 55 5.61 -5.75 10.57
CA LYS A 55 4.98 -4.47 10.20
C LYS A 55 3.70 -4.68 9.39
N ILE A 56 3.53 -5.83 8.74
CA ILE A 56 2.40 -6.09 7.85
C ILE A 56 1.17 -6.43 8.69
N ARG A 57 0.08 -5.69 8.44
CA ARG A 57 -1.23 -5.96 9.01
C ARG A 57 -2.25 -6.13 7.91
N VAL A 58 -2.79 -7.34 7.81
CA VAL A 58 -3.81 -7.69 6.81
C VAL A 58 -5.21 -7.40 7.35
N ILE A 59 -6.05 -6.81 6.50
CA ILE A 59 -7.50 -6.66 6.70
C ILE A 59 -8.20 -7.50 5.64
N ASP A 60 -8.88 -8.57 6.03
CA ASP A 60 -9.68 -9.37 5.09
C ASP A 60 -10.95 -8.63 4.67
N THR A 61 -11.23 -8.60 3.37
CA THR A 61 -12.40 -7.92 2.82
C THR A 61 -13.19 -8.78 1.84
N LEU A 62 -14.47 -8.46 1.70
CA LEU A 62 -15.32 -8.97 0.62
C LEU A 62 -15.63 -7.80 -0.31
N TRP A 63 -15.37 -8.00 -1.60
CA TRP A 63 -15.64 -6.97 -2.59
C TRP A 63 -17.10 -7.02 -3.01
N ASP A 64 -17.78 -5.88 -2.92
CA ASP A 64 -19.14 -5.72 -3.42
C ASP A 64 -19.11 -5.53 -4.94
N GLU A 65 -19.57 -6.55 -5.67
CA GLU A 65 -19.60 -6.54 -7.14
C GLU A 65 -20.52 -5.45 -7.71
N THR A 66 -21.52 -4.98 -6.94
CA THR A 66 -22.36 -3.86 -7.37
C THR A 66 -21.59 -2.55 -7.47
N GLN A 67 -20.42 -2.46 -6.81
CA GLN A 67 -19.52 -1.32 -6.84
C GLN A 67 -18.45 -1.42 -7.95
N PHE A 68 -18.56 -2.39 -8.86
CA PHE A 68 -17.64 -2.55 -10.01
C PHE A 68 -17.99 -1.56 -11.13
N VAL A 69 -18.22 -0.31 -10.73
CA VAL A 69 -18.60 0.79 -11.59
C VAL A 69 -17.47 1.80 -11.52
N ARG A 70 -16.74 1.96 -12.63
CA ARG A 70 -15.69 3.00 -12.77
C ARG A 70 -14.62 2.98 -11.65
N GLY A 71 -14.27 1.81 -11.14
CA GLY A 71 -13.23 1.66 -10.11
C GLY A 71 -13.64 2.07 -8.70
N VAL A 72 -14.94 2.30 -8.42
CA VAL A 72 -15.43 2.64 -7.07
C VAL A 72 -14.97 1.63 -6.03
N ILE A 73 -15.03 0.33 -6.36
CA ILE A 73 -14.55 -0.71 -5.45
C ILE A 73 -13.08 -0.51 -5.03
N ASN A 74 -12.21 -0.07 -5.95
CA ASN A 74 -10.80 0.18 -5.63
C ASN A 74 -10.68 1.31 -4.61
N SER A 75 -11.43 2.41 -4.78
CA SER A 75 -11.46 3.50 -3.79
C SER A 75 -11.96 3.03 -2.43
N VAL A 76 -12.98 2.17 -2.38
CA VAL A 76 -13.48 1.59 -1.13
C VAL A 76 -12.40 0.78 -0.43
N GLN A 77 -11.66 -0.07 -1.16
CA GLN A 77 -10.59 -0.88 -0.57
C GLN A 77 -9.39 -0.04 -0.14
N THR A 78 -9.01 0.98 -0.92
CA THR A 78 -8.01 1.98 -0.53
C THR A 78 -8.38 2.65 0.79
N ASN A 79 -9.64 3.09 0.93
CA ASN A 79 -10.11 3.75 2.15
C ASN A 79 -10.11 2.80 3.35
N ILE A 80 -10.52 1.53 3.18
CA ILE A 80 -10.46 0.54 4.27
C ILE A 80 -9.03 0.36 4.79
N ALA A 81 -8.04 0.29 3.90
CA ALA A 81 -6.65 0.17 4.30
C ALA A 81 -6.13 1.48 4.94
N LEU A 82 -6.47 2.63 4.36
CA LEU A 82 -6.11 3.96 4.87
C LEU A 82 -6.68 4.22 6.28
N ASP A 83 -7.94 3.86 6.53
CA ASP A 83 -8.60 4.00 7.83
C ASP A 83 -7.91 3.17 8.92
N GLY A 84 -7.15 2.15 8.52
CA GLY A 84 -6.31 1.38 9.42
C GLY A 84 -4.98 2.05 9.77
N CYS A 85 -4.50 3.00 8.98
CA CYS A 85 -3.22 3.66 9.20
C CYS A 85 -3.25 4.54 10.45
N THR A 86 -2.09 4.66 11.10
CA THR A 86 -1.92 5.45 12.33
C THR A 86 -0.69 6.38 12.28
N GLY A 87 -0.02 6.45 11.13
CA GLY A 87 1.14 7.31 10.90
C GLY A 87 0.77 8.77 10.69
N ASP A 88 1.76 9.64 10.89
CA ASP A 88 1.70 11.06 10.54
C ASP A 88 1.62 11.24 9.01
N TRP A 89 2.27 10.34 8.28
CA TRP A 89 2.22 10.24 6.82
C TRP A 89 1.80 8.85 6.36
N CYS A 90 1.16 8.80 5.19
CA CYS A 90 0.77 7.56 4.54
C CYS A 90 1.42 7.43 3.16
N VAL A 91 2.00 6.26 2.87
CA VAL A 91 2.54 5.89 1.56
C VAL A 91 1.57 4.91 0.92
N TYR A 92 0.87 5.37 -0.12
CA TYR A 92 0.00 4.52 -0.93
C TYR A 92 0.81 3.87 -2.05
N LEU A 93 0.68 2.55 -2.22
CA LEU A 93 1.32 1.81 -3.31
C LEU A 93 0.32 0.81 -3.89
N GLN A 94 0.16 0.77 -5.21
CA GLN A 94 -0.68 -0.25 -5.88
C GLN A 94 0.06 -1.59 -5.99
N ALA A 95 -0.70 -2.67 -6.18
CA ALA A 95 -0.15 -4.03 -6.19
C ALA A 95 0.87 -4.30 -7.31
N ASP A 96 0.87 -3.45 -8.34
CA ASP A 96 1.76 -3.46 -9.51
C ASP A 96 2.81 -2.34 -9.50
N GLU A 97 2.94 -1.62 -8.39
CA GLU A 97 3.92 -0.57 -8.20
C GLU A 97 5.00 -1.00 -7.18
N VAL A 98 6.22 -0.49 -7.36
CA VAL A 98 7.34 -0.65 -6.43
C VAL A 98 8.04 0.68 -6.22
N LEU A 99 8.59 0.90 -5.03
CA LEU A 99 9.49 2.01 -4.76
C LEU A 99 10.92 1.63 -5.12
N HIS A 100 11.62 2.53 -5.80
CA HIS A 100 13.04 2.35 -6.06
C HIS A 100 13.84 2.60 -4.77
N GLU A 101 14.70 1.64 -4.40
CA GLU A 101 15.45 1.65 -3.13
C GLU A 101 16.32 2.89 -2.91
N GLN A 102 16.82 3.49 -4.00
CA GLN A 102 17.65 4.71 -3.94
C GLN A 102 16.83 5.97 -3.62
N ASP A 103 15.50 5.95 -3.82
CA ASP A 103 14.63 7.08 -3.55
C ASP A 103 14.14 7.11 -2.10
N LEU A 104 14.20 5.99 -1.38
CA LEU A 104 13.71 5.88 0.01
C LEU A 104 14.28 6.95 0.96
N PRO A 105 15.60 7.26 0.94
CA PRO A 105 16.14 8.33 1.78
C PRO A 105 15.53 9.70 1.47
N ARG A 106 15.34 10.01 0.18
CA ARG A 106 14.77 11.29 -0.28
C ARG A 106 13.30 11.41 0.08
N ILE A 107 12.53 10.32 -0.04
CA ILE A 107 11.12 10.28 0.35
C ILE A 107 10.98 10.53 1.86
N ARG A 108 11.82 9.87 2.66
CA ARG A 108 11.84 10.05 4.12
C ARG A 108 12.21 11.48 4.52
N GLU A 109 13.21 12.08 3.88
CA GLU A 109 13.60 13.47 4.10
C GLU A 109 12.45 14.43 3.79
N ALA A 110 11.78 14.27 2.65
CA ALA A 110 10.64 15.10 2.27
C ALA A 110 9.50 15.05 3.30
N MET A 111 9.15 13.85 3.79
CA MET A 111 8.14 13.69 4.85
C MET A 111 8.57 14.38 6.16
N GLN A 112 9.86 14.27 6.52
CA GLN A 112 10.38 14.87 7.75
C GLN A 112 10.39 16.41 7.68
N ASP A 113 10.78 16.98 6.55
CA ASP A 113 10.81 18.43 6.31
C ASP A 113 9.42 19.07 6.30
N ALA A 114 8.40 18.29 5.94
CA ALA A 114 7.02 18.75 5.89
C ALA A 114 6.19 18.39 7.13
N LEU A 115 6.74 17.65 8.10
CA LEU A 115 6.00 17.13 9.25
C LEU A 115 5.21 18.23 10.00
N ASP A 116 5.82 19.39 10.22
CA ASP A 116 5.21 20.53 10.93
C ASP A 116 4.59 21.56 9.97
N ARG A 117 4.39 21.21 8.70
CA ARG A 117 3.87 22.09 7.64
C ARG A 117 2.49 21.62 7.17
N PRO A 118 1.40 21.98 7.88
CA PRO A 118 0.06 21.46 7.60
C PRO A 118 -0.51 21.87 6.24
N VAL A 119 0.14 22.80 5.54
CA VAL A 119 -0.22 23.19 4.16
C VAL A 119 0.24 22.17 3.11
N VAL A 120 1.14 21.25 3.49
CA VAL A 120 1.61 20.16 2.63
C VAL A 120 0.75 18.95 2.92
N GLU A 121 -0.06 18.54 1.94
CA GLU A 121 -0.97 17.40 2.06
C GLU A 121 -0.41 16.12 1.40
N GLY A 122 0.67 16.23 0.63
CA GLY A 122 1.34 15.08 0.02
C GLY A 122 2.28 15.45 -1.13
N TRP A 123 2.84 14.41 -1.74
CA TRP A 123 3.72 14.50 -2.91
C TRP A 123 3.17 13.67 -4.05
N LEU A 124 3.47 14.10 -5.28
CA LEU A 124 3.31 13.29 -6.47
C LEU A 124 4.66 12.70 -6.85
N PHE A 125 4.64 11.47 -7.32
CA PHE A 125 5.82 10.74 -7.75
C PHE A 125 5.88 10.71 -9.26
N ASP A 126 7.10 10.76 -9.81
CA ASP A 126 7.32 10.48 -11.21
C ASP A 126 7.20 8.97 -11.44
N TYR A 127 6.23 8.57 -12.26
CA TYR A 127 5.98 7.17 -12.57
C TYR A 127 6.81 6.72 -13.77
N LEU A 128 7.63 5.69 -13.54
CA LEU A 128 8.38 5.02 -14.60
C LEU A 128 7.65 3.73 -14.98
N HIS A 129 7.13 3.69 -16.22
CA HIS A 129 6.60 2.46 -16.81
C HIS A 129 7.72 1.70 -17.53
N PHE A 130 7.78 0.38 -17.32
CA PHE A 130 8.78 -0.52 -17.89
C PHE A 130 8.14 -1.77 -18.49
#